data_AF-A0AAI9VB21-F1
#
_entry.id   AF-A0AAI9VB21-F1
#
_cell.length_a   1.000
_cell.length_b   1.000
_cell.length_c   1.000
_cell.angle_alpha   90.00
_cell.angle_beta   90.00
_cell.angle_gamma   90.00
#
_symmetry.space_group_name_H-M   'P 1'
#
loop_
_entity.id
_entity.type
_entity.pdbx_description
1 polymer ?
#
loop_
_entity_poly.entity_id
_entity_poly.type
_entity_poly.pdbx_seq_one_letter_code
_entity_poly.pdbx_strand_id
1 'polypeptide(L)'
;MDTEQLCREPTPEQEILPTQDSAHILATTVPDCNDESSGAKPCKVILRTTRPSARATRARQMERLRRRKLNLAKKAHEFHRDFQQDFNTDVFLVVRTAGKYLIFDSSDDSGWRSPSHLDRTYPIPKVFTPESFAEDMMHREAGFTYRAFTSVSSSGDERDLVSQSTHQSSKV
;
A
#
# COMPACT_ATOMS: atom_id res chain seq x y z
N MET A 1 -44.24 18.44 -25.21
CA MET A 1 -43.38 19.23 -24.30
C MET A 1 -41.97 18.85 -24.65
N ASP A 2 -41.37 19.66 -25.50
CA ASP A 2 -40.14 19.37 -26.23
C ASP A 2 -38.94 19.85 -25.41
N THR A 3 -38.15 18.92 -24.91
CA THR A 3 -36.86 19.19 -24.26
C THR A 3 -35.75 19.04 -25.28
N GLU A 4 -35.44 20.12 -25.99
CA GLU A 4 -34.22 20.26 -26.77
C GLU A 4 -33.02 20.37 -25.79
N GLN A 5 -32.29 19.26 -25.64
CA GLN A 5 -31.02 19.25 -24.90
C GLN A 5 -29.87 19.61 -25.84
N LEU A 6 -29.37 20.83 -25.62
CA LEU A 6 -28.25 21.47 -26.30
C LEU A 6 -26.94 20.72 -26.02
N CYS A 7 -26.44 19.97 -27.01
CA CYS A 7 -25.10 19.39 -26.99
C CYS A 7 -24.04 20.51 -27.02
N ARG A 8 -23.37 20.77 -25.90
CA ARG A 8 -22.16 21.61 -25.87
C ARG A 8 -20.95 20.77 -26.28
N GLU A 9 -20.28 21.17 -27.36
CA GLU A 9 -19.00 20.59 -27.77
C GLU A 9 -17.89 20.84 -26.72
N PRO A 10 -17.01 19.86 -26.49
CA PRO A 10 -15.85 20.04 -25.62
C PRO A 10 -14.75 20.86 -26.31
N THR A 11 -14.30 21.90 -25.63
CA THR A 11 -13.18 22.76 -26.04
C THR A 11 -11.88 21.96 -26.18
N PRO A 12 -11.11 22.11 -27.26
CA PRO A 12 -9.85 21.38 -27.44
C PRO A 12 -8.83 21.78 -26.36
N GLU A 13 -8.30 20.76 -25.68
CA GLU A 13 -7.24 20.91 -24.68
C GLU A 13 -5.98 21.50 -25.33
N GLN A 14 -5.52 22.63 -24.81
CA GLN A 14 -4.26 23.23 -25.23
C GLN A 14 -3.10 22.35 -24.74
N GLU A 15 -2.36 21.82 -25.71
CA GLU A 15 -1.16 21.02 -25.54
C GLU A 15 -0.03 21.88 -24.94
N ILE A 16 0.19 21.76 -23.64
CA ILE A 16 1.28 22.46 -22.94
C ILE A 16 2.59 21.74 -23.30
N LEU A 17 3.34 22.31 -24.26
CA LEU A 17 4.68 21.85 -24.62
C LEU A 17 5.62 21.88 -23.41
N PRO A 18 6.34 20.79 -23.11
CA PRO A 18 7.30 20.76 -22.01
C PRO A 18 8.49 21.66 -22.33
N THR A 19 8.67 22.69 -21.51
CA THR A 19 9.85 23.57 -21.55
C THR A 19 11.09 22.74 -21.27
N GLN A 20 11.97 22.59 -22.27
CA GLN A 20 13.29 21.97 -22.11
C GLN A 20 14.16 22.88 -21.23
N ASP A 21 14.17 22.65 -19.91
CA ASP A 21 15.19 23.20 -19.03
C ASP A 21 16.51 22.45 -19.28
N SER A 22 17.31 22.98 -20.20
CA SER A 22 18.69 22.57 -20.44
C SER A 22 19.52 22.74 -19.18
N ALA A 23 19.74 21.64 -18.46
CA ALA A 23 20.73 21.59 -17.39
C ALA A 23 22.13 21.70 -18.02
N HIS A 24 22.72 22.89 -18.00
CA HIS A 24 24.13 23.09 -18.34
C HIS A 24 25.00 22.33 -17.32
N ILE A 25 25.43 21.13 -17.70
CA ILE A 25 26.49 20.40 -17.01
C ILE A 25 27.80 21.07 -17.43
N LEU A 26 28.34 21.94 -16.58
CA LEU A 26 29.71 22.45 -16.74
C LEU A 26 30.66 21.27 -16.51
N ALA A 27 31.08 20.64 -17.60
CA ALA A 27 32.15 19.66 -17.59
C ALA A 27 33.48 20.41 -17.38
N THR A 28 33.93 20.52 -16.13
CA THR A 28 35.30 20.92 -15.83
C THR A 28 36.21 19.76 -16.24
N THR A 29 36.82 19.86 -17.42
CA THR A 29 37.89 18.96 -17.85
C THR A 29 39.07 19.13 -16.90
N VAL A 30 39.37 18.07 -16.14
CA VAL A 30 40.57 18.02 -15.30
C VAL A 30 41.76 17.77 -16.23
N PRO A 31 42.87 18.53 -16.11
CA PRO A 31 44.07 18.25 -16.90
C PRO A 31 44.61 16.86 -16.57
N ASP A 32 44.94 16.10 -17.62
CA ASP A 32 45.57 14.79 -17.57
C ASP A 32 46.99 14.94 -17.01
N CYS A 33 47.19 14.54 -15.75
CA CYS A 33 48.51 14.44 -15.14
C CYS A 33 48.94 12.97 -15.19
N ASN A 34 49.52 12.54 -16.32
CA ASN A 34 50.28 11.30 -16.40
C ASN A 34 51.64 11.53 -15.75
N ASP A 35 51.75 11.19 -14.46
CA ASP A 35 53.03 11.07 -13.76
C ASP A 35 53.04 9.74 -13.00
N GLU A 36 53.46 8.68 -13.69
CA GLU A 36 53.73 7.37 -13.10
C GLU A 36 55.05 7.43 -12.34
N SER A 37 55.03 7.78 -11.05
CA SER A 37 55.97 7.25 -10.03
C SER A 37 55.86 8.04 -8.74
N SER A 38 54.90 7.70 -7.89
CA SER A 38 54.97 8.02 -6.47
C SER A 38 53.87 7.27 -5.73
N GLY A 39 54.25 6.50 -4.70
CA GLY A 39 53.33 5.82 -3.77
C GLY A 39 52.55 6.81 -2.90
N ALA A 40 51.78 7.70 -3.52
CA ALA A 40 50.95 8.69 -2.86
C ALA A 40 49.55 8.11 -2.62
N LYS A 41 49.11 8.17 -1.36
CA LYS A 41 47.78 7.72 -0.91
C LYS A 41 46.69 8.42 -1.74
N PRO A 42 45.62 7.71 -2.16
CA PRO A 42 44.57 8.29 -2.98
C PRO A 42 43.92 9.47 -2.25
N CYS A 43 44.14 10.68 -2.77
CA CYS A 43 43.44 11.86 -2.31
C CYS A 43 41.96 11.68 -2.66
N LYS A 44 41.11 11.55 -1.63
CA LYS A 44 39.65 11.57 -1.80
C LYS A 44 39.27 12.90 -2.45
N VAL A 45 38.97 12.87 -3.74
CA VAL A 45 38.38 14.00 -4.46
C VAL A 45 37.00 14.23 -3.85
N ILE A 46 36.90 15.21 -2.96
CA ILE A 46 35.63 15.64 -2.39
C ILE A 46 34.90 16.42 -3.48
N LEU A 47 34.08 15.72 -4.26
CA LEU A 47 33.13 16.32 -5.19
C LEU A 47 32.21 17.24 -4.39
N ARG A 48 32.47 18.55 -4.45
CA ARG A 48 31.59 19.60 -3.91
C ARG A 48 30.29 19.56 -4.70
N THR A 49 29.34 18.75 -4.25
CA THR A 49 27.99 18.74 -4.78
C THR A 49 27.35 20.08 -4.50
N THR A 50 27.08 20.86 -5.55
CA THR A 50 26.29 22.08 -5.46
C THR A 50 24.92 21.71 -4.87
N ARG A 51 24.49 22.44 -3.84
CA ARG A 51 23.21 22.16 -3.17
C ARG A 51 22.11 22.13 -4.22
N PRO A 52 21.31 21.05 -4.30
CA PRO A 52 20.23 20.96 -5.27
C PRO A 52 19.26 22.13 -5.07
N SER A 53 18.88 22.79 -6.16
CA SER A 53 17.92 23.89 -6.09
C SER A 53 16.59 23.38 -5.54
N ALA A 54 15.89 24.21 -4.76
CA ALA A 54 14.61 23.85 -4.14
C ALA A 54 13.57 23.35 -5.16
N ARG A 55 13.61 23.87 -6.40
CA ARG A 55 12.76 23.42 -7.52
C ARG A 55 13.03 21.96 -7.91
N ALA A 56 14.30 21.58 -8.06
CA ALA A 56 14.68 20.21 -8.39
C ALA A 56 14.24 19.21 -7.30
N THR A 57 14.28 19.63 -6.03
CA THR A 57 13.81 18.80 -4.91
C THR A 57 12.31 18.56 -4.96
N ARG A 58 11.50 19.60 -5.28
CA ARG A 58 10.04 19.46 -5.39
C ARG A 58 9.62 18.52 -6.52
N ALA A 59 10.24 18.64 -7.70
CA ALA A 59 9.95 17.76 -8.83
C ALA A 59 10.23 16.29 -8.48
N ARG A 60 11.36 16.01 -7.82
CA ARG A 60 11.72 14.66 -7.35
C ARG A 60 10.73 14.12 -6.32
N GLN A 61 10.25 14.95 -5.40
CA GLN A 61 9.23 14.56 -4.42
C GLN A 61 7.90 14.21 -5.08
N MET A 62 7.46 14.99 -6.08
CA MET A 62 6.24 14.71 -6.83
C MET A 62 6.34 13.41 -7.63
N GLU A 63 7.47 13.16 -8.28
CA GLU A 63 7.68 11.89 -8.98
C GLU A 63 7.69 10.69 -8.01
N ARG A 64 8.34 10.83 -6.85
CA ARG A 64 8.30 9.80 -5.79
C ARG A 64 6.87 9.54 -5.31
N LEU A 65 6.08 10.59 -5.10
CA LEU A 65 4.68 10.47 -4.70
C LEU A 65 3.87 9.73 -5.78
N ARG A 66 4.03 10.12 -7.05
CA ARG A 66 3.36 9.47 -8.19
C ARG A 66 3.66 7.98 -8.24
N ARG A 67 4.93 7.58 -8.13
CA ARG A 67 5.34 6.17 -8.10
C ARG A 67 4.75 5.42 -6.92
N ARG A 68 4.77 6.00 -5.72
CA ARG A 68 4.18 5.38 -4.52
C ARG A 68 2.68 5.17 -4.65
N LYS A 69 1.94 6.14 -5.21
CA LYS A 69 0.50 6.01 -5.47
C LYS A 69 0.20 4.83 -6.39
N LEU A 70 0.94 4.69 -7.48
CA LEU A 70 0.78 3.58 -8.42
C LEU A 70 1.12 2.24 -7.76
N ASN A 71 2.21 2.17 -7.00
CA ASN A 71 2.58 0.96 -6.29
C ASN A 71 1.52 0.55 -5.25
N LEU A 72 0.89 1.51 -4.58
CA LEU A 72 -0.17 1.24 -3.62
C LEU A 72 -1.41 0.64 -4.31
N ALA A 73 -1.84 1.22 -5.43
CA ALA A 73 -2.94 0.66 -6.23
C ALA A 73 -2.59 -0.74 -6.77
N LYS A 74 -1.36 -0.95 -7.24
CA LYS A 74 -0.88 -2.26 -7.66
C LYS A 74 -0.96 -3.29 -6.52
N LYS A 75 -0.54 -2.91 -5.31
CA LYS A 75 -0.60 -3.78 -4.13
C LYS A 75 -2.03 -4.10 -3.70
N ALA A 76 -2.93 -3.12 -3.76
CA ALA A 76 -4.35 -3.33 -3.53
C ALA A 76 -4.94 -4.35 -4.52
N HIS A 77 -4.57 -4.25 -5.81
CA HIS A 77 -4.98 -5.20 -6.83
C HIS A 77 -4.40 -6.60 -6.61
N GLU A 78 -3.09 -6.71 -6.33
CA GLU A 78 -2.45 -8.00 -6.02
C GLU A 78 -3.13 -8.67 -4.81
N PHE A 79 -3.42 -7.90 -3.75
CA PHE A 79 -4.11 -8.40 -2.56
C PHE A 79 -5.51 -8.93 -2.90
N HIS A 80 -6.32 -8.16 -3.64
CA HIS A 80 -7.64 -8.62 -4.08
C HIS A 80 -7.52 -9.93 -4.88
N ARG A 81 -6.64 -9.97 -5.89
CA ARG A 81 -6.46 -11.17 -6.72
C ARG A 81 -6.08 -12.41 -5.89
N ASP A 82 -5.21 -12.25 -4.91
CA ASP A 82 -4.68 -13.37 -4.14
C ASP A 82 -5.69 -13.90 -3.10
N PHE A 83 -6.67 -13.10 -2.66
CA PHE A 83 -7.61 -13.47 -1.58
C PHE A 83 -9.10 -13.46 -1.99
N GLN A 84 -9.44 -13.00 -3.18
CA GLN A 84 -10.83 -12.91 -3.64
C GLN A 84 -11.52 -14.27 -3.65
N GLN A 85 -10.85 -15.33 -4.12
CA GLN A 85 -11.45 -16.65 -4.26
C GLN A 85 -11.76 -17.32 -2.91
N ASP A 86 -10.87 -17.17 -1.93
CA ASP A 86 -10.97 -17.88 -0.66
C ASP A 86 -11.78 -17.11 0.38
N PHE A 87 -11.73 -15.78 0.35
CA PHE A 87 -12.26 -14.93 1.43
C PHE A 87 -13.30 -13.90 0.96
N ASN A 88 -13.66 -13.90 -0.33
CA ASN A 88 -14.58 -12.93 -0.92
C ASN A 88 -14.22 -11.48 -0.53
N THR A 89 -12.95 -11.13 -0.75
CA THR A 89 -12.38 -9.87 -0.26
C THR A 89 -12.54 -8.76 -1.30
N ASP A 90 -13.17 -7.65 -0.90
CA ASP A 90 -13.23 -6.43 -1.71
C ASP A 90 -12.28 -5.35 -1.16
N VAL A 91 -11.70 -4.56 -2.07
CA VAL A 91 -10.71 -3.53 -1.76
C VAL A 91 -11.10 -2.22 -2.42
N PHE A 92 -11.26 -1.18 -1.59
CA PHE A 92 -11.46 0.20 -2.03
C PHE A 92 -10.36 1.10 -1.49
N LEU A 93 -9.69 1.80 -2.41
CA LEU A 93 -8.58 2.69 -2.08
C LEU A 93 -8.81 4.06 -2.70
N VAL A 94 -8.82 5.09 -1.85
CA VAL A 94 -8.92 6.50 -2.26
C VAL A 94 -7.68 7.26 -1.81
N VAL A 95 -6.96 7.86 -2.76
CA VAL A 95 -5.81 8.72 -2.48
C VAL A 95 -6.07 10.13 -2.99
N ARG A 96 -6.32 11.05 -2.06
CA ARG A 96 -6.47 12.49 -2.34
C ARG A 96 -5.10 13.17 -2.29
N THR A 97 -4.76 13.95 -3.32
CA THR A 97 -3.51 14.72 -3.38
C THR A 97 -3.79 16.06 -4.04
N ALA A 98 -3.68 17.16 -3.30
CA ALA A 98 -3.90 18.52 -3.80
C ALA A 98 -5.19 18.67 -4.63
N GLY A 99 -6.31 18.11 -4.13
CA GLY A 99 -7.61 18.14 -4.81
C GLY A 99 -7.81 17.10 -5.92
N LYS A 100 -6.77 16.37 -6.34
CA LYS A 100 -6.91 15.25 -7.28
C LYS A 100 -7.15 13.95 -6.54
N TYR A 101 -8.02 13.10 -7.09
CA TYR A 101 -8.35 11.80 -6.53
C TYR A 101 -7.77 10.71 -7.43
N LEU A 102 -7.12 9.72 -6.81
CA LEU A 102 -6.88 8.42 -7.42
C LEU A 102 -7.76 7.44 -6.67
N ILE A 103 -8.62 6.74 -7.41
CA ILE A 103 -9.54 5.75 -6.87
C ILE A 103 -9.19 4.41 -7.50
N PHE A 104 -9.01 3.40 -6.67
CA PHE A 104 -8.95 2.01 -7.08
C PHE A 104 -10.11 1.28 -6.42
N ASP A 105 -10.85 0.52 -7.22
CA ASP A 105 -11.95 -0.30 -6.76
C ASP A 105 -11.83 -1.68 -7.39
N SER A 106 -11.89 -2.72 -6.56
CA SER A 106 -11.85 -4.10 -7.04
C SER A 106 -13.22 -4.64 -7.43
N SER A 107 -14.30 -3.98 -7.00
CA SER A 107 -15.66 -4.49 -7.18
C SER A 107 -16.40 -3.68 -8.22
N ASP A 108 -17.03 -4.41 -9.15
CA ASP A 108 -17.93 -3.83 -10.15
C ASP A 108 -19.26 -3.36 -9.54
N ASP A 109 -19.57 -3.83 -8.32
CA ASP A 109 -20.74 -3.33 -7.61
C ASP A 109 -20.45 -1.93 -7.03
N SER A 110 -21.32 -0.99 -7.35
CA SER A 110 -21.28 0.35 -6.76
C SER A 110 -22.05 0.41 -5.43
N GLY A 111 -22.89 -0.58 -5.14
CA GLY A 111 -23.82 -0.61 -4.02
C GLY A 111 -23.17 -0.85 -2.66
N TRP A 112 -22.09 -1.63 -2.59
CA TRP A 112 -21.40 -1.93 -1.34
C TRP A 112 -20.71 -0.71 -0.72
N ARG A 113 -20.42 0.32 -1.54
CA ARG A 113 -19.87 1.62 -1.12
C ARG A 113 -20.91 2.55 -0.51
N SER A 114 -22.19 2.20 -0.58
CA SER A 114 -23.23 3.01 0.04
C SER A 114 -23.02 3.06 1.55
N PRO A 115 -23.06 4.26 2.19
CA PRO A 115 -22.97 4.38 3.65
C PRO A 115 -23.97 3.45 4.36
N SER A 116 -25.17 3.30 3.80
CA SER A 116 -26.20 2.41 4.33
C SER A 116 -25.85 0.91 4.29
N HIS A 117 -24.97 0.48 3.38
CA HIS A 117 -24.45 -0.88 3.35
C HIS A 117 -23.28 -1.06 4.31
N LEU A 118 -22.35 -0.09 4.36
CA LEU A 118 -21.21 -0.14 5.27
C LEU A 118 -21.64 -0.22 6.74
N ASP A 119 -22.69 0.51 7.12
CA ASP A 119 -23.25 0.49 8.49
C ASP A 119 -23.90 -0.85 8.87
N ARG A 120 -24.26 -1.70 7.90
CA ARG A 120 -24.97 -2.97 8.11
C ARG A 120 -24.07 -4.19 8.01
N THR A 121 -23.09 -4.16 7.10
CA THR A 121 -22.34 -5.36 6.69
C THR A 121 -21.00 -5.49 7.41
N TYR A 122 -20.47 -4.39 7.94
CA TYR A 122 -19.17 -4.40 8.62
C TYR A 122 -19.26 -3.75 10.00
N PRO A 123 -18.49 -4.23 10.99
CA PRO A 123 -18.28 -3.46 12.21
C PRO A 123 -17.73 -2.08 11.84
N ILE A 124 -18.11 -1.06 12.63
CA ILE A 124 -17.71 0.34 12.43
C ILE A 124 -16.24 0.39 12.00
N PRO A 125 -15.93 0.93 10.80
CA PRO A 125 -14.56 0.96 10.30
C PRO A 125 -13.65 1.58 11.36
N LYS A 126 -12.64 0.82 11.80
CA LYS A 126 -11.58 1.41 12.63
C LYS A 126 -10.79 2.36 11.74
N VAL A 127 -11.03 3.65 11.94
CA VAL A 127 -10.28 4.70 11.25
C VAL A 127 -8.89 4.77 11.87
N PHE A 128 -7.89 4.32 11.14
CA PHE A 128 -6.50 4.45 11.56
C PHE A 128 -5.94 5.80 11.10
N THR A 129 -5.63 6.68 12.05
CA THR A 129 -4.69 7.78 11.83
C THR A 129 -3.27 7.24 11.80
N PRO A 130 -2.30 7.95 11.19
CA PRO A 130 -0.89 7.51 11.18
C PRO A 130 -0.34 7.19 12.59
N GLU A 131 -0.79 7.93 13.60
CA GLU A 131 -0.41 7.74 15.01
C GLU A 131 -1.05 6.46 15.58
N SER A 132 -2.37 6.30 15.44
CA SER A 132 -3.07 5.10 15.91
C SER A 132 -2.63 3.82 15.21
N PHE A 133 -2.17 3.94 13.95
CA PHE A 133 -1.65 2.81 13.20
C PHE A 133 -0.32 2.33 13.77
N ALA A 134 0.58 3.26 14.12
CA ALA A 134 1.84 2.93 14.75
C ALA A 134 1.63 2.27 16.12
N GLU A 135 0.69 2.79 16.92
CA GLU A 135 0.34 2.21 18.22
C GLU A 135 -0.25 0.79 18.09
N ASP A 136 -1.20 0.58 17.19
CA ASP A 136 -1.80 -0.75 16.95
C ASP A 136 -0.75 -1.76 16.46
N MET A 137 0.18 -1.32 15.62
CA MET A 137 1.28 -2.17 15.14
C MET A 137 2.21 -2.58 16.29
N MET A 138 2.56 -1.65 17.19
CA MET A 138 3.39 -1.93 18.37
C MET A 138 2.70 -2.88 19.35
N HIS A 139 1.38 -2.76 19.53
CA HIS A 139 0.61 -3.67 20.38
C HIS A 139 0.47 -5.07 19.78
N ARG A 140 0.36 -5.19 18.45
CA ARG A 140 0.36 -6.49 17.76
C ARG A 140 1.70 -7.19 17.86
N GLU A 141 2.81 -6.46 17.75
CA GLU A 141 4.14 -7.04 17.92
C GLU A 141 4.42 -7.43 19.38
N ALA A 142 3.91 -6.67 20.35
CA ALA A 142 4.01 -7.01 21.78
C ALA A 142 3.11 -8.20 22.20
N GLY A 143 1.98 -8.41 21.51
CA GLY A 143 1.03 -9.49 21.77
C GLY A 143 1.34 -10.81 21.06
N PHE A 144 2.28 -10.82 20.09
CA PHE A 144 2.74 -12.03 19.42
C PHE A 144 3.93 -12.67 20.16
N THR A 145 3.96 -12.61 21.50
CA THR A 145 4.65 -13.66 22.24
C THR A 145 3.91 -14.94 21.90
N TYR A 146 4.54 -15.82 21.11
CA TYR A 146 4.08 -17.18 20.90
C TYR A 146 3.60 -17.70 22.25
N ARG A 147 2.28 -17.86 22.40
CA ARG A 147 1.75 -18.78 23.39
C ARG A 147 2.20 -20.12 22.83
N ALA A 148 3.45 -20.47 23.11
CA ALA A 148 3.98 -21.78 22.86
C ALA A 148 2.89 -22.70 23.39
N PHE A 149 2.34 -23.52 22.51
CA PHE A 149 1.57 -24.66 22.93
C PHE A 149 2.52 -25.45 23.82
N THR A 150 2.50 -25.16 25.13
CA THR A 150 2.94 -26.11 26.13
C THR A 150 1.95 -27.23 25.94
N SER A 151 2.34 -28.21 25.14
CA SER A 151 1.73 -29.52 25.08
C SER A 151 1.55 -29.95 26.52
N VAL A 152 0.32 -29.80 27.03
CA VAL A 152 -0.07 -30.43 28.27
C VAL A 152 -0.12 -31.90 27.90
N SER A 153 1.01 -32.57 28.08
CA SER A 153 1.11 -34.02 28.07
C SER A 153 0.21 -34.49 29.21
N SER A 154 -1.06 -34.71 28.88
CA SER A 154 -2.04 -35.33 29.76
C SER A 154 -1.66 -36.79 29.92
N SER A 155 -0.64 -37.06 30.74
CA SER A 155 -0.39 -38.36 31.35
C SER A 155 -1.45 -38.56 32.45
N GLY A 156 -2.66 -38.91 32.02
CA GLY A 156 -3.75 -39.34 32.87
C GLY A 156 -3.94 -40.83 32.70
N ASP A 157 -3.13 -41.60 33.42
CA ASP A 157 -3.36 -43.02 33.66
C ASP A 157 -4.67 -43.24 34.44
N GLU A 158 -5.33 -44.34 34.10
CA GLU A 158 -6.12 -45.21 34.99
C GLU A 158 -7.34 -44.63 35.74
N ARG A 159 -8.57 -45.03 35.36
CA ARG A 159 -9.24 -46.25 35.86
C ARG A 159 -10.75 -46.28 35.57
N ASP A 160 -11.18 -47.51 35.28
CA ASP A 160 -12.41 -48.17 35.73
C ASP A 160 -13.80 -47.80 35.18
N LEU A 161 -14.28 -48.75 34.37
CA LEU A 161 -15.49 -49.58 34.57
C LEU A 161 -16.90 -48.96 34.47
N VAL A 162 -17.81 -49.86 34.10
CA VAL A 162 -19.28 -49.83 34.17
C VAL A 162 -19.95 -49.42 32.85
N SER A 163 -20.17 -50.38 31.95
CA SER A 163 -21.32 -51.31 31.88
C SER A 163 -22.56 -50.71 31.21
N GLN A 164 -22.89 -51.34 30.08
CA GLN A 164 -24.23 -51.74 29.61
C GLN A 164 -25.38 -50.72 29.67
N SER A 165 -26.00 -50.48 28.52
CA SER A 165 -27.44 -50.77 28.37
C SER A 165 -27.87 -50.55 26.92
N THR A 166 -28.19 -51.67 26.29
CA THR A 166 -29.10 -51.83 25.16
C THR A 166 -30.44 -51.16 25.44
N HIS A 167 -30.94 -50.34 24.52
CA HIS A 167 -32.39 -50.23 24.30
C HIS A 167 -32.73 -50.17 22.81
N GLN A 168 -33.37 -51.25 22.38
CA GLN A 168 -34.20 -51.38 21.19
C GLN A 168 -35.50 -50.57 21.33
N SER A 169 -36.20 -50.44 20.19
CA SER A 169 -37.62 -50.05 20.01
C SER A 169 -37.91 -48.55 20.02
N SER A 170 -38.78 -48.00 19.16
CA SER A 170 -39.78 -48.58 18.27
C SER A 170 -40.25 -47.55 17.24
N LYS A 171 -40.66 -48.05 16.06
CA LYS A 171 -41.83 -47.68 15.22
C LYS A 171 -42.47 -46.28 15.44
N VAL A 172 -42.64 -45.52 14.35
CA VAL A 172 -43.85 -45.50 13.49
C VAL A 172 -43.41 -45.26 12.05
#